data_AF-A0A8J7Z5E9-F1
#
_entry.id   AF-A0A8J7Z5E9-F1
#
_cell.length_a   1.000
_cell.length_b   1.000
_cell.length_c   1.000
_cell.angle_alpha   90.00
_cell.angle_beta   90.00
_cell.angle_gamma   90.00
#
_symmetry.space_group_name_H-M   'P 1'
#
loop_
_entity.id
_entity.type
_entity.pdbx_description
1 polymer ?
#
loop_
_entity_poly.entity_id
_entity_poly.type
_entity_poly.pdbx_seq_one_letter_code
_entity_poly.pdbx_strand_id
1 'polypeptide(L)' 'MLQTAQYSLSLIQDEVRQLVDQGAVSRYQPIYTLCKHIPVREWVHFEGELECYGFLLRDRIGDLVGHESWEND' A
#
# COMPACT_ATOMS: atom_id res chain seq x y z
N MET A 1 26.93 5.75 -0.96
CA MET A 1 26.19 4.58 -0.44
C MET A 1 24.75 4.83 -0.81
N LEU A 2 24.28 4.23 -1.90
CA LEU A 2 22.88 4.37 -2.30
C LEU A 2 22.08 3.67 -1.20
N GLN A 3 21.45 4.44 -0.32
CA GLN A 3 20.35 3.93 0.47
C GLN A 3 19.30 3.53 -0.56
N THR A 4 19.30 2.25 -0.93
CA THR A 4 18.10 1.60 -1.45
C THR A 4 17.06 1.90 -0.39
N ALA A 5 16.17 2.86 -0.67
CA ALA A 5 14.99 3.06 0.15
C ALA A 5 14.29 1.71 0.10
N GLN A 6 14.53 0.88 1.11
CA GLN A 6 13.88 -0.41 1.24
C GLN A 6 12.44 -0.02 1.51
N TYR A 7 11.65 0.05 0.43
CA TYR A 7 10.20 0.01 0.52
C TYR A 7 9.91 -1.26 1.30
N SER A 8 9.76 -1.10 2.60
CA SER A 8 9.37 -2.19 3.47
C SER A 8 7.87 -2.26 3.40
N LEU A 9 7.29 -3.45 3.56
CA LEU A 9 5.83 -3.61 3.60
C LEU A 9 5.18 -2.62 4.58
N SER A 10 5.83 -2.34 5.71
CA SER A 10 5.40 -1.34 6.68
C SER A 10 5.30 0.08 6.13
N LEU A 11 6.22 0.50 5.25
CA LEU A 11 6.20 1.82 4.61
C LEU A 11 5.10 1.89 3.56
N ILE A 12 4.91 0.80 2.81
CA ILE A 12 3.77 0.60 1.89
C ILE A 12 2.44 0.72 2.65
N GLN A 13 2.32 0.03 3.79
CA GLN A 13 1.13 0.07 4.63
C GLN A 13 0.86 1.46 5.19
N ASP A 14 1.89 2.19 5.63
CA ASP A 14 1.75 3.55 6.15
C ASP A 14 1.25 4.52 5.08
N GLU A 15 1.87 4.52 3.90
CA GLU A 15 1.45 5.33 2.74
C GLU A 15 -0.02 5.06 2.37
N VAL A 16 -0.38 3.78 2.30
CA VAL A 16 -1.75 3.36 1.99
C VAL A 16 -2.72 3.79 3.09
N ARG A 17 -2.31 3.70 4.36
CA ARG A 17 -3.11 4.18 5.50
C ARG A 17 -3.35 5.68 5.40
N GLN A 18 -2.33 6.47 5.06
CA GLN A 18 -2.48 7.91 4.83
C GLN A 18 -3.46 8.21 3.69
N LEU A 19 -3.38 7.47 2.58
CA LEU A 19 -4.31 7.64 1.46
C LEU A 19 -5.76 7.28 1.83
N VAL A 20 -5.96 6.28 2.70
CA VAL A 20 -7.28 5.93 3.22
C VAL A 20 -7.80 7.02 4.17
N ASP A 21 -6.96 7.51 5.09
CA ASP A 21 -7.28 8.56 6.06
C ASP A 21 -7.66 9.87 5.36
N GLN A 22 -6.93 10.23 4.30
CA GLN A 22 -7.23 11.39 3.45
C GLN A 22 -8.50 11.21 2.59
N GLY A 23 -9.09 10.00 2.56
CA GLY A 23 -10.24 9.68 1.72
C GLY A 23 -9.91 9.58 0.22
N ALA A 24 -8.63 9.49 -0.14
CA ALA A 24 -8.20 9.34 -1.53
C ALA A 24 -8.51 7.93 -2.07
N VAL A 25 -8.39 6.91 -1.23
CA VAL A 25 -8.75 5.52 -1.54
C VAL A 25 -9.61 4.93 -0.42
N SER A 26 -10.38 3.88 -0.73
CA SER A 26 -11.16 3.16 0.29
C SER A 26 -10.58 1.78 0.55
N ARG A 27 -10.66 1.29 1.79
CA ARG A 27 -10.23 -0.08 2.16
C ARG A 27 -10.89 -1.21 1.37
N TYR A 28 -12.09 -0.97 0.83
CA TYR A 28 -12.81 -1.93 0.00
C TYR A 28 -12.34 -1.94 -1.45
N GLN A 29 -11.59 -0.91 -1.85
CA GLN A 29 -11.05 -0.82 -3.19
C GLN A 29 -9.85 -1.76 -3.32
N PRO A 30 -9.63 -2.28 -4.54
CA PRO A 30 -8.49 -3.13 -4.82
C PRO A 30 -7.19 -2.34 -4.82
N ILE A 31 -6.09 -3.00 -4.45
CA ILE A 31 -4.73 -2.45 -4.35
C ILE A 31 -4.32 -1.75 -5.64
N TYR A 32 -4.72 -2.24 -6.82
CA TYR A 32 -4.41 -1.59 -8.10
C TYR A 32 -4.87 -0.12 -8.20
N THR A 33 -5.87 0.29 -7.40
CA THR A 33 -6.32 1.69 -7.34
C THR A 33 -5.19 2.62 -6.93
N LEU A 34 -4.27 2.17 -6.09
CA LEU A 34 -3.12 2.94 -5.63
C LEU A 34 -2.22 3.38 -6.79
N CYS A 35 -2.20 2.66 -7.91
CA CYS A 35 -1.48 3.05 -9.14
C CYS A 35 -1.92 4.42 -9.69
N LYS A 36 -3.15 4.88 -9.37
CA LYS A 36 -3.63 6.21 -9.75
C LYS A 36 -3.05 7.34 -8.90
N HIS A 37 -2.60 7.02 -7.69
CA HIS A 37 -2.06 7.97 -6.72
C HIS A 37 -0.53 7.91 -6.68
N ILE A 38 0.04 6.73 -6.90
CA ILE A 38 1.47 6.47 -6.85
C ILE A 38 2.05 6.62 -8.27
N PRO A 39 3.13 7.39 -8.45
CA PRO A 39 3.78 7.51 -9.76
C PRO A 39 4.35 6.17 -10.22
N VAL A 40 4.29 5.92 -11.54
CA VAL A 40 4.69 4.64 -12.18
C VAL A 40 6.09 4.15 -11.75
N ARG A 41 7.04 5.06 -11.56
CA ARG A 41 8.41 4.72 -11.11
C ARG A 41 8.46 4.03 -9.75
N GLU A 42 7.55 4.39 -8.86
CA GLU A 42 7.47 3.86 -7.50
C GLU A 42 6.52 2.67 -7.46
N TRP A 43 5.49 2.69 -8.30
CA TRP A 43 4.58 1.55 -8.50
C TRP A 43 5.32 0.26 -8.83
N VAL A 44 6.34 0.29 -9.70
CA VAL A 44 7.15 -0.91 -10.02
C VAL A 44 7.83 -1.52 -8.79
N HIS A 45 8.31 -0.68 -7.87
CA HIS A 45 8.91 -1.15 -6.62
C HIS A 45 7.85 -1.66 -5.66
N PHE A 46 6.70 -0.98 -5.63
CA PHE A 46 5.55 -1.32 -4.82
C PHE A 46 4.97 -2.70 -5.20
N GLU A 47 4.78 -2.96 -6.50
CA GLU A 47 4.32 -4.26 -7.01
C GLU A 47 5.30 -5.37 -6.66
N GLY A 48 6.61 -5.14 -6.83
CA GLY A 48 7.64 -6.13 -6.51
C GLY A 48 7.64 -6.53 -5.03
N GLU A 49 7.50 -5.55 -4.12
CA GLU A 49 7.38 -5.83 -2.69
C GLU A 49 6.06 -6.55 -2.38
N LEU A 50 4.92 -6.08 -2.89
CA LEU A 50 3.63 -6.74 -2.68
C LEU A 50 3.66 -8.22 -3.11
N GLU A 51 4.20 -8.52 -4.29
CA GLU A 51 4.36 -9.89 -4.76
C GLU A 51 5.31 -10.71 -3.88
N CYS A 52 6.37 -10.09 -3.34
CA CYS A 52 7.29 -10.73 -2.40
C CYS A 52 6.59 -11.20 -1.10
N TYR A 53 5.62 -10.41 -0.61
CA TYR A 53 4.79 -10.75 0.54
C TYR A 53 3.52 -11.54 0.18
N GLY A 54 3.30 -11.85 -1.10
CA GLY A 54 2.17 -12.65 -1.58
C GLY A 54 0.86 -11.89 -1.77
N PHE A 55 0.89 -10.55 -1.76
CA PHE A 55 -0.26 -9.72 -2.08
C PHE A 55 -0.48 -9.63 -3.58
N LEU A 56 -1.74 -9.50 -3.97
CA LEU A 56 -2.15 -9.41 -5.36
C LEU A 56 -2.81 -8.05 -5.61
N LEU A 57 -2.64 -7.48 -6.80
CA LEU A 57 -3.20 -6.15 -7.11
C LEU A 57 -4.74 -6.12 -7.07
N ARG A 58 -5.37 -7.28 -7.21
CA ARG A 58 -6.82 -7.48 -7.05
C ARG A 58 -7.26 -7.57 -5.61
N ASP A 59 -6.32 -7.80 -4.70
CA ASP A 59 -6.61 -7.87 -3.28
C ASP A 59 -7.06 -6.51 -2.77
N ARG A 60 -7.75 -6.50 -1.63
CA ARG A 60 -8.31 -5.27 -1.09
C ARG A 60 -7.23 -4.50 -0.38
N ILE A 61 -7.30 -3.18 -0.45
CA ILE A 61 -6.46 -2.30 0.36
C ILE A 61 -6.57 -2.69 1.84
N GLY A 62 -7.76 -3.02 2.32
CA GLY A 62 -7.98 -3.48 3.70
C GLY A 62 -7.24 -4.78 4.08
N ASP A 63 -6.92 -5.63 3.11
CA ASP A 63 -6.11 -6.84 3.34
C ASP A 63 -4.63 -6.47 3.52
N LEU A 64 -4.15 -5.52 2.69
CA LEU A 64 -2.78 -4.99 2.75
C LEU A 64 -2.45 -4.28 4.07
N VAL A 65 -3.32 -3.37 4.53
CA VAL A 65 -3.12 -2.64 5.80
C VAL A 65 -3.50 -3.45 7.04
N GLY A 66 -4.12 -4.62 6.87
CA GLY A 66 -4.42 -5.55 7.95
C GLY A 66 -5.42 -5.05 9.01
N HIS A 67 -5.86 -5.97 9.84
CA HIS A 67 -6.75 -5.75 11.00
C HIS A 67 -5.95 -5.32 12.24
N GLU A 68 -4.89 -4.52 12.11
CA GLU A 68 -4.23 -3.93 13.26
C GLU A 68 -4.97 -2.65 13.64
N SER A 69 -5.80 -2.78 14.69
CA SER A 69 -6.34 -1.71 15.53
C SER A 69 -6.41 -0.34 14.85
N TRP A 70 -7.49 -0.10 14.09
CA TRP A 70 -7.98 1.27 13.93
C TRP A 70 -8.73 1.62 15.22
N GLU A 71 -8.00 1.68 16.34
CA GLU A 71 -8.49 2.15 17.65
C GLU A 71 -8.59 3.68 17.63
N ASN A 72 -9.31 4.22 16.66
CA ASN A 72 -9.71 5.62 16.66
C ASN A 72 -11.23 5.68 16.48
N ASP A 73 -11.93 5.24 17.54
CA ASP A 73 -13.23 5.79 17.94
C ASP A 73 -13.02 6.49 19.29
#